data_AF-A0A8H3M5S0-F1
#
_entry.id   AF-A0A8H3M5S0-F1
#
_cell.length_a   1.000
_cell.length_b   1.000
_cell.length_c   1.000
_cell.angle_alpha   90.00
_cell.angle_beta   90.00
_cell.angle_gamma   90.00
#
_symmetry.space_group_name_H-M   'P 1'
#
loop_
_entity.id
_entity.type
_entity.pdbx_description
1 polymer ?
#
loop_
_entity_poly.entity_id
_entity_poly.type
_entity_poly.pdbx_seq_one_letter_code
_entity_poly.pdbx_strand_id
1 'polypeptide(L)'
;MPQEFNIANTLYVSKGFVNKIKRKYNRWACVKNPFKGVPIHKKLFSRANMAILRNLVAEKTDWYLDELAYKMEHLTGKRALYGYSPCNVRAHKKVVFVRGRRYIILSALTLEGFIVIDIFEELCDRKRFVDFILNQVLPIINPYLNDNSVIIMDNARIHYDEELIALLRGLGCHVVFLPSYSPDYNPIEMVFSTIKSWIRQNRDFMKAFNNPIHALLVACSQINFEMARSFFEASIYI
;
A
#
# COMPACT_ATOMS: atom_id res chain seq x y z
N MET A 1 -18.86 31.52 42.64
CA MET A 1 -17.72 31.19 41.76
C MET A 1 -17.74 29.68 41.51
N PRO A 2 -17.84 29.20 40.26
CA PRO A 2 -18.14 27.79 40.00
C PRO A 2 -16.93 26.91 40.32
N GLN A 3 -17.18 25.82 41.05
CA GLN A 3 -16.22 24.78 41.41
C GLN A 3 -15.57 24.18 40.14
N GLU A 4 -14.24 24.17 40.07
CA GLU A 4 -13.52 23.46 39.02
C GLU A 4 -13.86 21.96 39.09
N PHE A 5 -14.62 21.49 38.10
CA PHE A 5 -14.96 20.09 37.92
C PHE A 5 -13.69 19.23 37.90
N ASN A 6 -13.50 18.37 38.90
CA ASN A 6 -12.33 17.49 39.00
C ASN A 6 -12.51 16.26 38.09
N ILE A 7 -12.32 16.47 36.78
CA ILE A 7 -12.43 15.49 35.68
C ILE A 7 -11.69 14.18 35.99
N ALA A 8 -10.58 14.24 36.73
CA ALA A 8 -9.79 13.05 37.08
C ALA A 8 -10.56 12.09 38.01
N ASN A 9 -11.29 12.63 38.99
CA ASN A 9 -12.08 11.82 39.92
C ASN A 9 -13.33 11.24 39.23
N THR A 10 -13.97 12.00 38.35
CA THR A 10 -15.15 11.54 37.61
C THR A 10 -14.84 10.38 36.65
N LEU A 11 -13.65 10.39 36.05
CA LEU A 11 -13.24 9.39 35.06
C LEU A 11 -12.33 8.30 35.65
N TYR A 12 -12.10 8.28 36.98
CA TYR A 12 -11.20 7.34 37.66
C TYR A 12 -9.80 7.22 37.00
N VAL A 13 -9.24 8.35 36.57
CA VAL A 13 -7.91 8.40 35.91
C VAL A 13 -6.99 9.39 36.63
N SER A 14 -5.68 9.22 36.45
CA SER A 14 -4.71 10.09 37.11
C SER A 14 -4.81 11.54 36.61
N LYS A 15 -4.60 12.51 37.51
CA LYS A 15 -4.53 13.94 37.16
C LYS A 15 -3.48 14.23 36.07
N GLY A 16 -2.38 13.47 36.07
CA GLY A 16 -1.33 13.55 35.05
C GLY A 16 -1.84 13.18 33.65
N PHE A 17 -2.70 12.15 33.54
CA PHE A 17 -3.33 11.76 32.28
C PHE A 17 -4.26 12.85 31.76
N VAL A 18 -5.12 13.41 32.64
CA VAL A 18 -6.03 14.51 32.28
C VAL A 18 -5.25 15.73 31.78
N ASN A 19 -4.16 16.10 32.47
CA ASN A 19 -3.31 17.22 32.06
C ASN A 19 -2.60 16.98 30.73
N LYS A 20 -2.20 15.73 30.43
CA LYS A 20 -1.61 15.35 29.15
C LYS A 20 -2.62 15.47 28.00
N ILE A 21 -3.87 15.07 28.22
CA ILE A 21 -4.97 15.23 27.25
C ILE A 21 -5.31 16.71 27.05
N LYS A 22 -5.46 17.50 28.12
CA LYS A 22 -5.69 18.96 28.03
C LYS A 22 -4.58 19.68 27.25
N ARG A 23 -3.31 19.32 27.50
CA ARG A 23 -2.17 19.86 26.74
C ARG A 23 -2.20 19.47 25.27
N LYS A 24 -2.61 18.24 24.95
CA LYS A 24 -2.84 17.82 23.55
C LYS A 24 -4.00 18.63 22.95
N TYR A 25 -5.11 18.79 23.65
CA TYR A 25 -6.26 19.53 23.14
C TYR A 25 -5.92 21.00 22.87
N ASN A 26 -5.28 21.70 23.81
CA ASN A 26 -4.86 23.09 23.65
C ASN A 26 -3.81 23.28 22.53
N ARG A 27 -2.91 22.31 22.35
CA ARG A 27 -1.90 22.34 21.28
C ARG A 27 -2.49 22.03 19.90
N TRP A 28 -3.62 21.33 19.84
CA TRP A 28 -4.24 20.83 18.61
C TRP A 28 -5.64 21.41 18.38
N ALA A 29 -5.95 22.53 19.03
CA ALA A 29 -7.30 23.08 19.24
C ALA A 29 -8.13 23.39 17.96
N CYS A 30 -7.57 23.20 16.78
CA CYS A 30 -8.25 23.43 15.50
C CYS A 30 -8.07 22.29 14.47
N VAL A 31 -7.78 21.05 14.90
CA VAL A 31 -7.76 19.91 13.97
C VAL A 31 -9.14 19.25 13.93
N LYS A 32 -9.92 19.49 12.86
CA LYS A 32 -11.03 18.61 12.46
C LYS A 32 -10.43 17.21 12.28
N ASN A 33 -10.85 16.26 13.13
CA ASN A 33 -10.42 14.84 13.20
C ASN A 33 -9.12 14.52 12.43
N PRO A 34 -7.96 14.32 13.10
CA PRO A 34 -6.68 14.06 12.45
C PRO A 34 -6.63 12.77 11.62
N PHE A 35 -7.61 11.88 11.76
CA PHE A 35 -7.80 10.67 10.95
C PHE A 35 -8.81 10.86 9.81
N LYS A 36 -9.55 11.97 9.79
CA LYS A 36 -10.41 12.34 8.67
C LYS A 36 -9.53 13.15 7.72
N GLY A 37 -8.89 12.46 6.78
CA GLY A 37 -8.17 13.11 5.69
C GLY A 37 -9.05 14.20 5.07
N VAL A 38 -8.44 15.36 4.76
CA VAL A 38 -9.11 16.40 3.97
C VAL A 38 -9.61 15.70 2.69
N PRO A 39 -10.90 15.82 2.31
CA PRO A 39 -11.40 15.17 1.11
C PRO A 39 -10.75 15.85 -0.10
N ILE A 40 -9.62 15.29 -0.55
CA ILE A 40 -8.99 15.65 -1.79
C ILE A 40 -9.85 15.01 -2.89
N HIS A 41 -10.71 15.85 -3.47
CA HIS A 41 -11.66 15.55 -4.54
C HIS A 41 -12.79 14.57 -4.19
N LYS A 42 -14.01 14.85 -4.67
CA LYS A 42 -15.19 13.99 -4.45
C LYS A 42 -14.90 12.59 -5.00
N LYS A 43 -15.02 11.56 -4.15
CA LYS A 43 -15.08 10.15 -4.55
C LYS A 43 -16.15 10.02 -5.64
N LEU A 44 -15.75 9.80 -6.89
CA LEU A 44 -16.64 9.76 -8.05
C LEU A 44 -16.98 8.32 -8.42
N PHE A 45 -17.39 7.52 -7.44
CA PHE A 45 -18.12 6.27 -7.70
C PHE A 45 -19.45 6.34 -6.94
N SER A 46 -20.55 6.17 -7.67
CA SER A 46 -21.87 6.04 -7.07
C SER A 46 -21.95 4.71 -6.28
N ARG A 47 -22.91 4.56 -5.37
CA ARG A 47 -23.18 3.26 -4.73
C ARG A 47 -23.45 2.16 -5.75
N ALA A 48 -24.05 2.49 -6.89
CA ALA A 48 -24.28 1.55 -7.98
C ALA A 48 -22.96 1.12 -8.64
N ASN A 49 -22.03 2.05 -8.87
CA ASN A 49 -20.72 1.70 -9.42
C ASN A 49 -19.91 0.82 -8.45
N MET A 50 -20.02 1.07 -7.14
CA MET A 50 -19.41 0.20 -6.11
C MET A 50 -20.08 -1.17 -6.04
N ALA A 51 -21.39 -1.27 -6.26
CA ALA A 51 -22.09 -2.54 -6.33
C ALA A 51 -21.69 -3.34 -7.58
N ILE A 52 -21.47 -2.66 -8.72
CA ILE A 52 -20.95 -3.28 -9.95
C ILE A 52 -19.52 -3.77 -9.75
N LEU A 53 -18.62 -2.95 -9.17
CA LEU A 53 -17.26 -3.39 -8.83
C LEU A 53 -17.27 -4.56 -7.86
N ARG A 54 -18.13 -4.54 -6.83
CA ARG A 54 -18.28 -5.65 -5.89
C ARG A 54 -18.80 -6.91 -6.55
N ASN A 55 -19.83 -6.82 -7.38
CA ASN A 55 -20.37 -7.98 -8.08
C ASN A 55 -19.36 -8.52 -9.09
N LEU A 56 -18.67 -7.66 -9.84
CA LEU A 56 -17.60 -8.07 -10.75
C LEU A 56 -16.51 -8.84 -10.01
N VAL A 57 -16.07 -8.34 -8.86
CA VAL A 57 -14.98 -8.94 -8.07
C VAL A 57 -15.44 -10.15 -7.22
N ALA A 58 -16.68 -10.17 -6.76
CA ALA A 58 -17.28 -11.29 -6.04
C ALA A 58 -17.69 -12.45 -6.97
N GLU A 59 -18.04 -12.14 -8.23
CA GLU A 59 -18.33 -13.16 -9.24
C GLU A 59 -17.05 -13.72 -9.86
N LYS A 60 -16.01 -12.90 -10.12
CA LYS A 60 -14.64 -13.31 -10.51
C LYS A 60 -13.58 -12.28 -10.15
N THR A 61 -12.56 -12.70 -9.40
CA THR A 61 -11.40 -11.85 -9.08
C THR A 61 -10.46 -11.79 -10.29
N ASP A 62 -9.40 -10.98 -10.37
CA ASP A 62 -8.08 -11.62 -10.21
C ASP A 62 -6.86 -10.67 -10.31
N TRP A 63 -6.96 -9.36 -10.61
CA TRP A 63 -5.72 -8.59 -10.87
C TRP A 63 -5.72 -7.14 -10.42
N TYR A 64 -4.67 -6.77 -9.67
CA TYR A 64 -4.28 -5.40 -9.33
C TYR A 64 -2.81 -5.17 -9.64
N LEU A 65 -2.49 -4.05 -10.30
CA LEU A 65 -1.13 -3.67 -10.68
C LEU A 65 -0.79 -2.25 -10.20
N ASP A 66 0.35 -2.10 -9.52
CA ASP A 66 0.93 -0.80 -9.18
C ASP A 66 2.44 -0.89 -8.85
N GLU A 67 3.15 0.22 -8.96
CA GLU A 67 4.59 0.42 -8.76
C GLU A 67 4.98 0.72 -7.30
N LEU A 68 5.82 -0.13 -6.71
CA LEU A 68 6.48 0.20 -5.44
C LEU A 68 7.76 1.03 -5.64
N ALA A 69 7.66 2.29 -6.05
CA ALA A 69 8.86 3.05 -6.39
C ALA A 69 9.38 3.96 -5.24
N TYR A 70 8.54 4.42 -4.32
CA TYR A 70 8.86 5.63 -3.53
C TYR A 70 9.78 5.45 -2.29
N LYS A 71 10.19 4.24 -1.85
CA LYS A 71 10.83 4.10 -0.51
C LYS A 71 11.90 3.04 -0.30
N MET A 72 12.56 2.59 -1.35
CA MET A 72 13.79 1.80 -1.25
C MET A 72 14.94 2.53 -0.55
N GLU A 73 14.95 3.88 -0.56
CA GLU A 73 15.88 4.70 0.23
C GLU A 73 15.78 4.50 1.75
N HIS A 74 14.68 3.94 2.29
CA HIS A 74 14.55 3.65 3.72
C HIS A 74 15.24 2.33 4.12
N LEU A 75 15.45 1.43 3.16
CA LEU A 75 15.76 0.02 3.40
C LEU A 75 17.26 -0.28 3.43
N THR A 76 18.11 0.64 2.98
CA THR A 76 19.58 0.60 3.17
C THR A 76 20.05 1.07 4.56
N GLY A 77 19.14 1.26 5.54
CA GLY A 77 19.51 1.49 6.95
C GLY A 77 19.29 2.89 7.53
N LYS A 78 18.53 3.78 6.87
CA LYS A 78 18.47 5.21 7.24
C LYS A 78 17.53 5.64 8.39
N ARG A 79 16.94 4.74 9.16
CA ARG A 79 16.29 5.12 10.45
C ARG A 79 16.01 3.88 11.29
N ALA A 80 16.81 3.64 12.33
CA ALA A 80 16.26 3.06 13.54
C ALA A 80 15.69 4.24 14.33
N LEU A 81 14.36 4.30 14.48
CA LEU A 81 13.70 5.38 15.23
C LEU A 81 13.83 5.20 16.76
N TYR A 82 14.49 4.12 17.20
CA TYR A 82 14.65 3.77 18.60
C TYR A 82 16.11 3.43 18.89
N GLY A 83 16.59 3.92 20.03
CA GLY A 83 17.88 3.59 20.62
C GLY A 83 17.70 3.53 22.12
N TYR A 84 18.24 2.49 22.75
CA TYR A 84 18.26 2.39 24.21
C TYR A 84 19.48 3.11 24.73
N SER A 85 19.29 3.90 25.78
CA SER A 85 20.35 4.47 26.59
C SER A 85 19.93 4.40 28.05
N PRO A 86 20.90 4.38 28.99
CA PRO A 86 20.59 4.54 30.41
C PRO A 86 19.75 5.80 30.67
N CYS A 87 18.96 5.78 31.74
CA CYS A 87 18.11 6.91 32.12
C CYS A 87 18.95 8.21 32.20
N ASN A 88 18.43 9.30 31.63
CA ASN A 88 19.10 10.60 31.49
C ASN A 88 20.34 10.67 30.58
N VAL A 89 20.66 9.61 29.83
CA VAL A 89 21.74 9.64 28.83
C VAL A 89 21.13 9.76 27.43
N ARG A 90 21.64 10.69 26.61
CA ARG A 90 21.20 10.82 25.22
C ARG A 90 21.72 9.63 24.40
N ALA A 91 20.83 8.93 23.70
CA ALA A 91 21.25 7.93 22.73
C ALA A 91 21.88 8.60 21.51
N HIS A 92 23.18 8.38 21.29
CA HIS A 92 23.91 8.87 20.13
C HIS A 92 24.00 7.77 19.06
N LYS A 93 23.43 8.02 17.87
CA LYS A 93 23.58 7.14 16.71
C LYS A 93 24.02 7.97 15.51
N LYS A 94 25.23 7.71 15.01
CA LYS A 94 25.74 8.30 13.77
C LYS A 94 25.12 7.54 12.59
N VAL A 95 24.39 8.24 11.72
CA VAL A 95 23.79 7.66 10.51
C VAL A 95 24.46 8.28 9.31
N VAL A 96 25.07 7.46 8.46
CA VAL A 96 25.70 7.91 7.21
C VAL A 96 24.61 8.09 6.15
N PHE A 97 24.54 9.26 5.52
CA PHE A 97 23.64 9.49 4.39
C PHE A 97 24.24 8.88 3.12
N VAL A 98 23.83 7.66 2.76
CA VAL A 98 24.20 7.01 1.49
C VAL A 98 23.06 7.18 0.48
N ARG A 99 23.29 7.78 -0.70
CA ARG A 99 22.26 7.82 -1.76
C ARG A 99 21.99 6.38 -2.18
N GLY A 100 20.78 5.88 -1.90
CA GLY A 100 20.44 4.48 -2.13
C GLY A 100 20.06 4.22 -3.57
N ARG A 101 20.19 2.96 -4.01
CA ARG A 101 19.60 2.47 -5.26
C ARG A 101 18.09 2.32 -5.08
N ARG A 102 17.31 2.70 -6.09
CA ARG A 102 15.85 2.59 -6.08
C ARG A 102 15.47 1.32 -6.81
N TYR A 103 14.61 0.51 -6.21
CA TYR A 103 14.00 -0.63 -6.88
C TYR A 103 12.50 -0.37 -7.00
N ILE A 104 11.93 -0.82 -8.11
CA ILE A 104 10.50 -0.84 -8.40
C ILE A 104 10.04 -2.29 -8.35
N ILE A 105 8.85 -2.51 -7.79
CA ILE A 105 8.13 -3.78 -7.85
C ILE A 105 6.89 -3.51 -8.69
N LEU A 106 6.80 -4.16 -9.85
CA LEU A 106 5.55 -4.33 -10.60
C LEU A 106 5.01 -5.70 -10.24
N SER A 107 3.72 -5.78 -9.94
CA SER A 107 3.14 -7.04 -9.51
C SER A 107 1.66 -7.12 -9.80
N ALA A 108 1.20 -8.33 -10.08
CA ALA A 108 -0.20 -8.67 -10.18
C ALA A 108 -0.66 -9.49 -8.97
N LEU A 109 -1.78 -9.07 -8.38
CA LEU A 109 -2.34 -9.67 -7.15
C LEU A 109 -3.76 -10.23 -7.37
N THR A 110 -3.97 -11.49 -6.98
CA THR A 110 -5.27 -12.19 -6.86
C THR A 110 -5.64 -12.42 -5.38
N LEU A 111 -6.78 -13.09 -5.12
CA LEU A 111 -7.12 -13.61 -3.77
C LEU A 111 -6.17 -14.69 -3.27
N GLU A 112 -5.44 -15.35 -4.17
CA GLU A 112 -4.48 -16.40 -3.83
C GLU A 112 -3.08 -15.83 -3.52
N GLY A 113 -2.84 -14.58 -3.91
CA GLY A 113 -1.58 -13.88 -3.68
C GLY A 113 -1.02 -13.29 -4.96
N PHE A 114 0.30 -13.11 -5.01
CA PHE A 114 0.95 -12.64 -6.22
C PHE A 114 1.01 -13.75 -7.27
N ILE A 115 0.68 -13.40 -8.50
CA ILE A 115 0.80 -14.31 -9.65
C ILE A 115 1.90 -13.88 -10.62
N VAL A 116 2.22 -12.59 -10.64
CA VAL A 116 3.33 -12.02 -11.39
C VAL A 116 4.04 -11.00 -10.50
N ILE A 117 5.37 -11.04 -10.48
CA ILE A 117 6.22 -10.04 -9.82
C ILE A 117 7.43 -9.79 -10.71
N ASP A 118 7.66 -8.52 -11.06
CA ASP A 118 8.89 -8.05 -11.69
C ASP A 118 9.55 -6.98 -10.81
N ILE A 119 10.85 -7.10 -10.57
CA ILE A 119 11.61 -6.21 -9.69
C ILE A 119 12.88 -5.76 -10.41
N PHE A 120 13.06 -4.44 -10.51
CA PHE A 120 14.18 -3.83 -11.24
C PHE A 120 14.64 -2.51 -10.61
N GLU A 121 15.85 -2.07 -10.94
CA GLU A 121 16.54 -0.90 -10.33
C GLU A 121 16.26 0.43 -11.08
N GLU A 122 15.45 0.40 -12.12
CA GLU A 122 15.19 1.56 -12.99
C GLU A 122 13.91 2.30 -12.62
N LEU A 123 13.69 3.47 -13.23
CA LEU A 123 12.35 4.07 -13.23
C LEU A 123 11.44 3.24 -14.13
N CYS A 124 10.17 3.23 -13.80
CA CYS A 124 9.18 2.58 -14.64
C CYS A 124 8.46 3.66 -15.41
N ASP A 125 8.52 3.51 -16.73
CA ASP A 125 7.83 4.34 -17.69
C ASP A 125 6.70 3.54 -18.33
N ARG A 126 5.92 4.19 -19.18
CA ARG A 126 4.82 3.53 -19.89
C ARG A 126 5.32 2.32 -20.69
N LYS A 127 6.49 2.40 -21.33
CA LYS A 127 7.01 1.31 -22.15
C LYS A 127 7.29 0.08 -21.29
N ARG A 128 7.97 0.23 -20.16
CA ARG A 128 8.24 -0.86 -19.22
C ARG A 128 6.96 -1.47 -18.67
N PHE A 129 5.96 -0.64 -18.39
CA PHE A 129 4.64 -1.09 -17.96
C PHE A 129 3.93 -1.92 -19.03
N VAL A 130 3.91 -1.45 -20.28
CA VAL A 130 3.34 -2.17 -21.42
C VAL A 130 4.09 -3.50 -21.63
N ASP A 131 5.42 -3.49 -21.59
CA ASP A 131 6.24 -4.69 -21.70
C ASP A 131 5.93 -5.69 -20.58
N PHE A 132 5.72 -5.21 -19.35
CA PHE A 132 5.30 -6.05 -18.23
C PHE A 132 3.94 -6.72 -18.50
N ILE A 133 2.94 -5.95 -18.96
CA ILE A 133 1.63 -6.51 -19.30
C ILE A 133 1.75 -7.53 -20.42
N LEU A 134 2.39 -7.19 -21.53
CA LEU A 134 2.48 -8.06 -22.71
C LEU A 134 3.24 -9.36 -22.44
N ASN A 135 4.33 -9.29 -21.68
CA ASN A 135 5.20 -10.45 -21.50
C ASN A 135 4.84 -11.32 -20.30
N GLN A 136 4.22 -10.75 -19.25
CA GLN A 136 4.00 -11.47 -18.00
C GLN A 136 2.54 -11.61 -17.61
N VAL A 137 1.69 -10.62 -17.93
CA VAL A 137 0.26 -10.64 -17.58
C VAL A 137 -0.55 -11.32 -18.69
N LEU A 138 -0.36 -10.88 -19.94
CA LEU A 138 -1.09 -11.35 -21.12
C LEU A 138 -1.14 -12.88 -21.26
N PRO A 139 -0.06 -13.65 -21.01
CA PRO A 139 -0.07 -15.10 -21.17
C PRO A 139 -1.03 -15.84 -20.23
N ILE A 140 -1.51 -15.19 -19.18
CA ILE A 140 -2.39 -15.80 -18.17
C ILE A 140 -3.76 -15.11 -18.07
N ILE A 141 -4.06 -14.18 -18.98
CA ILE A 141 -5.39 -13.57 -19.12
C ILE A 141 -6.32 -14.52 -19.84
N ASN A 142 -7.59 -14.56 -19.40
CA ASN A 142 -8.65 -15.27 -20.10
C ASN A 142 -9.84 -14.34 -20.45
N PRO A 143 -10.71 -14.73 -21.39
CA PRO A 143 -11.94 -14.01 -21.66
C PRO A 143 -12.86 -13.95 -20.43
N TYR A 144 -13.66 -12.89 -20.34
CA TYR A 144 -14.65 -12.70 -19.27
C TYR A 144 -15.53 -13.92 -19.03
N LEU A 145 -15.88 -14.15 -17.77
CA LEU A 145 -16.45 -15.39 -17.21
C LEU A 145 -15.44 -16.52 -16.97
N ASN A 146 -14.14 -16.32 -17.22
CA ASN A 146 -13.05 -17.19 -16.76
C ASN A 146 -12.21 -16.49 -15.69
N ASP A 147 -11.35 -17.25 -15.02
CA ASP A 147 -10.40 -16.69 -14.05
C ASP A 147 -9.38 -15.84 -14.81
N ASN A 148 -8.76 -14.86 -14.17
CA ASN A 148 -7.83 -13.90 -14.75
C ASN A 148 -8.43 -13.09 -15.92
N SER A 149 -9.72 -12.74 -15.82
CA SER A 149 -10.42 -12.03 -16.90
C SER A 149 -10.72 -10.55 -16.64
N VAL A 150 -10.44 -10.06 -15.44
CA VAL A 150 -10.63 -8.67 -15.04
C VAL A 150 -9.31 -8.09 -14.53
N ILE A 151 -8.84 -7.03 -15.17
CA ILE A 151 -7.68 -6.24 -14.76
C ILE A 151 -8.15 -4.94 -14.14
N ILE A 152 -7.77 -4.72 -12.88
CA ILE A 152 -8.03 -3.49 -12.15
C ILE A 152 -6.72 -2.74 -11.97
N MET A 153 -6.67 -1.49 -12.41
CA MET A 153 -5.49 -0.64 -12.34
C MET A 153 -5.81 0.66 -11.62
N ASP A 154 -4.83 1.23 -10.93
CA ASP A 154 -4.97 2.59 -10.41
C ASP A 154 -5.02 3.62 -11.56
N ASN A 155 -5.33 4.87 -11.25
CA ASN A 155 -5.50 5.94 -12.24
C ASN A 155 -4.17 6.60 -12.68
N ALA A 156 -3.05 5.88 -12.68
CA ALA A 156 -1.76 6.44 -13.06
C ALA A 156 -1.63 6.62 -14.58
N ARG A 157 -1.03 7.74 -15.02
CA ARG A 157 -0.83 8.07 -16.46
C ARG A 157 -0.03 7.02 -17.24
N ILE A 158 0.79 6.24 -16.55
CA ILE A 158 1.59 5.16 -17.12
C ILE A 158 0.73 3.95 -17.51
N HIS A 159 -0.45 3.77 -16.88
CA HIS A 159 -1.38 2.68 -17.17
C HIS A 159 -2.28 2.98 -18.38
N TYR A 160 -2.31 4.24 -18.82
CA TYR A 160 -3.05 4.66 -20.01
C TYR A 160 -2.20 4.49 -21.26
N ASP A 161 -2.43 3.38 -21.93
CA ASP A 161 -1.97 3.10 -23.29
C ASP A 161 -3.15 2.56 -24.11
N GLU A 162 -3.58 3.31 -25.13
CA GLU A 162 -4.80 3.02 -25.88
C GLU A 162 -4.70 1.71 -26.65
N GLU A 163 -3.53 1.42 -27.23
CA GLU A 163 -3.28 0.19 -28.00
C GLU A 163 -3.32 -1.03 -27.08
N LEU A 164 -2.67 -0.95 -25.92
CA LEU A 164 -2.70 -2.01 -24.91
C LEU A 164 -4.13 -2.27 -24.41
N ILE A 165 -4.87 -1.21 -24.07
CA ILE A 165 -6.25 -1.35 -23.58
C ILE A 165 -7.16 -1.95 -24.65
N ALA A 166 -7.00 -1.54 -25.91
CA ALA A 166 -7.73 -2.10 -27.03
C ALA A 166 -7.41 -3.58 -27.24
N LEU A 167 -6.14 -3.97 -27.16
CA LEU A 167 -5.69 -5.36 -27.23
C LEU A 167 -6.33 -6.21 -26.14
N LEU A 168 -6.24 -5.80 -24.88
CA LEU A 168 -6.80 -6.52 -23.74
C LEU A 168 -8.31 -6.73 -23.88
N ARG A 169 -9.04 -5.68 -24.27
CA ARG A 169 -10.48 -5.76 -24.52
C ARG A 169 -10.81 -6.65 -25.73
N GLY A 170 -10.00 -6.61 -26.78
CA GLY A 170 -10.14 -7.48 -27.96
C GLY A 170 -9.99 -8.96 -27.63
N LEU A 171 -9.22 -9.30 -26.59
CA LEU A 171 -9.09 -10.66 -26.05
C LEU A 171 -10.23 -11.05 -25.08
N GLY A 172 -11.21 -10.17 -24.88
CA GLY A 172 -12.33 -10.40 -23.96
C GLY A 172 -12.02 -10.12 -22.50
N CYS A 173 -10.89 -9.47 -22.18
CA CYS A 173 -10.56 -9.05 -20.82
C CYS A 173 -11.22 -7.71 -20.47
N HIS A 174 -11.77 -7.59 -19.25
CA HIS A 174 -12.26 -6.32 -18.74
C HIS A 174 -11.14 -5.53 -18.08
N VAL A 175 -10.88 -4.34 -18.63
CA VAL A 175 -9.94 -3.38 -18.04
C VAL A 175 -10.71 -2.30 -17.31
N VAL A 176 -10.47 -2.18 -16.01
CA VAL A 176 -11.13 -1.27 -15.07
C VAL A 176 -10.09 -0.35 -14.41
N PHE A 177 -10.33 0.95 -14.44
CA PHE A 177 -9.50 1.93 -13.75
C PHE A 177 -10.18 2.38 -12.45
N LEU A 178 -9.43 2.36 -11.36
CA LEU A 178 -9.87 2.91 -10.09
C LEU A 178 -9.98 4.44 -10.18
N PRO A 179 -10.81 5.08 -9.33
CA PRO A 179 -10.88 6.53 -9.30
C PRO A 179 -9.58 7.12 -8.78
N SER A 180 -9.27 8.34 -9.22
CA SER A 180 -8.17 9.11 -8.66
C SER A 180 -8.26 9.18 -7.14
N TYR A 181 -7.10 9.08 -6.46
CA TYR A 181 -6.99 9.18 -5.01
C TYR A 181 -7.89 8.20 -4.23
N SER A 182 -8.09 6.99 -4.78
CA SER A 182 -8.85 5.93 -4.10
C SER A 182 -7.99 4.72 -3.72
N PRO A 183 -6.89 4.92 -2.95
CA PRO A 183 -6.05 3.82 -2.50
C PRO A 183 -6.81 2.85 -1.59
N ASP A 184 -7.90 3.29 -0.94
CA ASP A 184 -8.80 2.45 -0.16
C ASP A 184 -9.35 1.27 -0.99
N TYR A 185 -9.50 1.45 -2.31
CA TYR A 185 -10.01 0.43 -3.24
C TYR A 185 -8.89 -0.33 -3.95
N ASN A 186 -7.62 -0.17 -3.55
CA ASN A 186 -6.50 -0.87 -4.15
C ASN A 186 -5.84 -1.81 -3.12
N PRO A 187 -6.15 -3.12 -3.11
CA PRO A 187 -5.59 -4.07 -2.14
C PRO A 187 -4.07 -4.12 -2.17
N ILE A 188 -3.45 -3.84 -3.32
CA ILE A 188 -2.00 -3.87 -3.49
C ILE A 188 -1.27 -2.85 -2.61
N GLU A 189 -1.93 -1.74 -2.25
CA GLU A 189 -1.37 -0.75 -1.33
C GLU A 189 -1.16 -1.33 0.08
N MET A 190 -2.10 -2.18 0.53
CA MET A 190 -1.99 -2.88 1.81
C MET A 190 -0.91 -3.97 1.75
N VAL A 191 -0.82 -4.70 0.64
CA VAL A 191 0.26 -5.65 0.38
C VAL A 191 1.62 -4.97 0.49
N PHE A 192 1.79 -3.85 -0.21
CA PHE A 192 3.01 -3.06 -0.18
C PHE A 192 3.33 -2.46 1.18
N SER A 193 2.32 -2.03 1.94
CA SER A 193 2.50 -1.63 3.34
C SER A 193 3.06 -2.79 4.19
N THR A 194 2.54 -4.00 3.96
CA THR A 194 2.95 -5.21 4.66
C THR A 194 4.38 -5.63 4.31
N ILE A 195 4.74 -5.66 3.02
CA ILE A 195 6.10 -5.90 2.54
C ILE A 195 7.07 -4.87 3.16
N LYS A 196 6.74 -3.57 3.11
CA LYS A 196 7.55 -2.51 3.75
C LYS A 196 7.71 -2.79 5.25
N SER A 197 6.68 -3.28 5.92
CA SER A 197 6.75 -3.65 7.34
C SER A 197 7.71 -4.80 7.60
N TRP A 198 7.61 -5.87 6.82
CA TRP A 198 8.48 -7.03 6.92
C TRP A 198 9.95 -6.66 6.70
N ILE A 199 10.25 -5.88 5.65
CA ILE A 199 11.63 -5.46 5.36
C ILE A 199 12.20 -4.61 6.51
N ARG A 200 11.38 -3.74 7.13
CA ARG A 200 11.82 -2.91 8.28
C ARG A 200 12.19 -3.75 9.50
N GLN A 201 11.53 -4.89 9.70
CA GLN A 201 11.77 -5.81 10.81
C GLN A 201 12.96 -6.74 10.51
N ASN A 202 13.18 -7.09 9.24
CA ASN A 202 14.19 -8.04 8.79
C ASN A 202 15.42 -7.36 8.15
N ARG A 203 15.83 -6.19 8.64
CA ARG A 203 16.90 -5.39 7.98
C ARG A 203 18.23 -6.12 7.88
N ASP A 204 18.61 -6.88 8.90
CA ASP A 204 19.91 -7.56 8.89
C ASP A 204 19.90 -8.76 7.95
N PHE A 205 18.75 -9.43 7.81
CA PHE A 205 18.50 -10.41 6.75
C PHE A 205 18.65 -9.76 5.37
N MET A 206 18.04 -8.60 5.12
CA MET A 206 18.15 -7.91 3.83
C MET A 206 19.60 -7.56 3.45
N LYS A 207 20.45 -7.21 4.44
CA LYS A 207 21.86 -6.89 4.21
C LYS A 207 22.73 -8.11 3.91
N ALA A 208 22.27 -9.32 4.26
CA ALA A 208 23.01 -10.54 4.00
C ALA A 208 22.98 -10.94 2.51
N PHE A 209 22.08 -10.38 1.71
CA PHE A 209 21.98 -10.66 0.29
C PHE A 209 22.95 -9.79 -0.52
N ASN A 210 23.72 -10.46 -1.40
CA ASN A 210 24.54 -9.77 -2.40
C ASN A 210 23.68 -9.09 -3.48
N ASN A 211 22.52 -9.67 -3.80
CA ASN A 211 21.56 -9.11 -4.75
C ASN A 211 20.27 -8.65 -4.01
N PRO A 212 19.99 -7.33 -3.93
CA PRO A 212 18.79 -6.81 -3.28
C PRO A 212 17.48 -7.30 -3.88
N ILE A 213 17.46 -7.67 -5.17
CA ILE A 213 16.27 -8.21 -5.85
C ILE A 213 15.85 -9.53 -5.20
N HIS A 214 16.79 -10.41 -4.86
CA HIS A 214 16.46 -11.68 -4.20
C HIS A 214 15.87 -11.46 -2.82
N ALA A 215 16.41 -10.52 -2.05
CA ALA A 215 15.87 -10.17 -0.74
C ALA A 215 14.44 -9.62 -0.84
N LEU A 216 14.15 -8.86 -1.91
CA LEU A 216 12.81 -8.35 -2.18
C LEU A 216 11.82 -9.43 -2.61
N LEU A 217 12.25 -10.38 -3.45
CA LEU A 217 11.44 -11.54 -3.81
C LEU A 217 11.06 -12.34 -2.55
N VAL A 218 11.99 -12.54 -1.61
CA VAL A 218 11.70 -13.19 -0.33
C VAL A 218 10.71 -12.37 0.49
N ALA A 219 10.79 -11.04 0.48
CA ALA A 219 9.82 -10.19 1.17
C ALA A 219 8.42 -10.30 0.55
N CYS A 220 8.34 -10.36 -0.78
CA CYS A 220 7.09 -10.58 -1.50
C CYS A 220 6.50 -11.97 -1.25
N SER A 221 7.33 -13.00 -1.11
CA SER A 221 6.89 -14.38 -0.83
C SER A 221 6.29 -14.57 0.56
N GLN A 222 6.32 -13.54 1.42
CA GLN A 222 5.65 -13.56 2.72
C GLN A 222 4.14 -13.31 2.60
N ILE A 223 3.67 -12.85 1.43
CA ILE A 223 2.25 -12.64 1.17
C ILE A 223 1.64 -13.99 0.82
N ASN A 224 0.85 -14.53 1.75
CA ASN A 224 0.08 -15.76 1.54
C ASN A 224 -1.37 -15.44 1.13
N PHE A 225 -2.12 -16.47 0.75
CA PHE A 225 -3.51 -16.33 0.29
C PHE A 225 -4.45 -15.77 1.39
N GLU A 226 -4.23 -16.09 2.67
CA GLU A 226 -5.05 -15.55 3.77
C GLU A 226 -4.88 -14.03 3.90
N MET A 227 -3.63 -13.57 3.83
CA MET A 227 -3.31 -12.15 3.81
C MET A 227 -3.88 -11.46 2.57
N ALA A 228 -3.72 -12.08 1.40
CA ALA A 228 -4.25 -11.57 0.14
C ALA A 228 -5.77 -11.37 0.26
N ARG A 229 -6.52 -12.39 0.67
CA ARG A 229 -7.98 -12.29 0.92
C ARG A 229 -8.32 -11.17 1.91
N SER A 230 -7.61 -11.06 3.03
CA SER A 230 -7.82 -9.99 4.01
C SER A 230 -7.64 -8.58 3.43
N PHE A 231 -6.69 -8.39 2.50
CA PHE A 231 -6.51 -7.11 1.81
C PHE A 231 -7.68 -6.78 0.88
N PHE A 232 -8.25 -7.78 0.21
CA PHE A 232 -9.44 -7.60 -0.63
C PHE A 232 -10.70 -7.30 0.18
N GLU A 233 -10.89 -7.97 1.33
CA GLU A 233 -11.96 -7.65 2.29
C GLU A 233 -11.85 -6.19 2.78
N ALA A 234 -10.63 -5.77 3.13
CA ALA A 234 -10.38 -4.40 3.59
C ALA A 234 -10.62 -3.35 2.49
N SER A 235 -10.43 -3.70 1.21
CA SER A 235 -10.75 -2.87 0.05
C SER A 235 -12.18 -3.03 -0.46
N ILE A 236 -13.04 -3.70 0.31
CA ILE A 236 -14.49 -3.80 0.13
C ILE A 236 -14.90 -4.57 -1.14
N TYR A 237 -14.11 -5.56 -1.51
CA TYR A 237 -14.34 -6.47 -2.63
C TYR A 237 -15.00 -7.79 -2.23
N ILE A 238 -14.79 -8.21 -0.97
CA ILE A 238 -15.39 -9.37 -0.31
C ILE A 238 -16.07 -8.85 0.95
#